data_AF-K0RFX5-F1
#
_entry.id   AF-K0RFX5-F1
#
_cell.length_a   1.000
_cell.length_b   1.000
_cell.length_c   1.000
_cell.angle_alpha   90.00
_cell.angle_beta   90.00
_cell.angle_gamma   90.00
#
_symmetry.space_group_name_H-M   'P 1'
#
loop_
_entity.id
_entity.type
_entity.pdbx_description
1 polymer ?
#
loop_
_entity_poly.entity_id
_entity_poly.type
_entity_poly.pdbx_seq_one_letter_code
_entity_poly.pdbx_strand_id
1 'polypeptide(L)'
;MTPVNFKDFGLVLTLHATLRTAKTMLRIKDPGRSIPFYTELFGMSLIDTLDFPQYGFKLFFLATLPEGEKLEKPGTKKAHDYLWSIEGTALELTWNYGTESDESFTYHPSNEKGDGFGHIAFNVDDVYEACEQLEQKGVSFKKKPDEGRMKGLAFAYDPDGYWVEIVKRNEPGKIAPYYNFSQTMMRIKDPAKSIPFYESLGMTVVRAKDYGDFSNFFLVSSANVDPSVDYSSLDDAEAKARLSMLFGPVLELTHNHGTEKDDSFKHFNGNEEGRQGFGHIGFLVDDVYAACDDIRKLGYGFRKEPDGGSMKGLAFALDPDGYSIEIIKRGGIDFGDVKVEE
;
A
#
# COMPACT_ATOMS: atom_id res chain seq x y z
N MET A 1 23.28 17.62 15.35
CA MET A 1 22.72 16.61 14.43
C MET A 1 22.60 17.28 13.08
N THR A 2 23.31 16.77 12.09
CA THR A 2 23.33 17.28 10.72
C THR A 2 21.97 16.98 10.08
N PRO A 3 21.33 17.91 9.36
CA PRO A 3 20.12 17.61 8.60
C PRO A 3 20.40 16.44 7.66
N VAL A 4 19.49 15.47 7.59
CA VAL A 4 19.55 14.41 6.57
C VAL A 4 19.48 15.11 5.20
N ASN A 5 20.59 15.13 4.48
CA ASN A 5 20.69 15.75 3.17
C ASN A 5 20.30 14.72 2.12
N PHE A 6 19.19 14.95 1.41
CA PHE A 6 18.66 14.09 0.36
C PHE A 6 19.66 13.77 -0.77
N LYS A 7 20.76 14.51 -0.86
CA LYS A 7 21.77 14.37 -1.92
C LYS A 7 22.74 13.19 -1.75
N ASP A 8 22.72 12.50 -0.61
CA ASP A 8 23.69 11.42 -0.35
C ASP A 8 23.28 10.06 -0.96
N PHE A 9 22.05 9.93 -1.50
CA PHE A 9 21.57 8.72 -2.18
C PHE A 9 21.71 8.85 -3.70
N GLY A 10 22.95 9.00 -4.17
CA GLY A 10 23.26 9.06 -5.59
C GLY A 10 23.44 7.67 -6.21
N LEU A 11 22.35 7.02 -6.62
CA LEU A 11 22.42 5.99 -7.67
C LEU A 11 21.50 6.39 -8.83
N VAL A 12 22.08 6.90 -9.90
CA VAL A 12 21.38 7.04 -11.18
C VAL A 12 21.24 5.64 -11.78
N LEU A 13 20.19 4.92 -11.37
CA LEU A 13 19.72 3.73 -12.06
C LEU A 13 18.98 4.16 -13.33
N THR A 14 19.32 3.54 -14.45
CA THR A 14 18.59 3.67 -15.70
C THR A 14 17.12 3.36 -15.44
N LEU A 15 16.24 4.36 -15.54
CA LEU A 15 14.78 4.13 -15.47
C LEU A 15 14.39 3.19 -16.62
N HIS A 16 14.17 1.92 -16.29
CA HIS A 16 13.35 1.05 -17.13
C HIS A 16 11.90 1.56 -17.01
N ALA A 17 11.21 1.65 -18.15
CA ALA A 17 9.95 2.37 -18.27
C ALA A 17 8.90 1.98 -17.21
N THR A 18 8.25 3.01 -16.67
CA THR A 18 7.08 3.03 -15.76
C THR A 18 6.87 1.81 -14.86
N LEU A 19 7.56 1.77 -13.72
CA LEU A 19 7.25 0.89 -12.59
C LEU A 19 6.18 1.55 -11.70
N ARG A 20 5.15 0.81 -11.30
CA ARG A 20 4.04 1.36 -10.50
C ARG A 20 3.55 0.45 -9.40
N THR A 21 3.33 1.00 -8.21
CA THR A 21 2.65 0.31 -7.11
C THR A 21 1.26 -0.12 -7.55
N ALA A 22 1.10 -1.43 -7.68
CA ALA A 22 -0.09 -2.09 -8.19
C ALA A 22 -1.13 -2.26 -7.08
N LYS A 23 -0.65 -2.69 -5.90
CA LYS A 23 -1.54 -3.09 -4.80
C LYS A 23 -0.92 -3.04 -3.42
N THR A 24 -1.78 -2.94 -2.42
CA THR A 24 -1.53 -3.24 -1.01
C THR A 24 -2.42 -4.40 -0.61
N MET A 25 -1.87 -5.49 -0.10
CA MET A 25 -2.62 -6.70 0.24
C MET A 25 -2.87 -6.83 1.73
N LEU A 26 -4.14 -6.95 2.11
CA LEU A 26 -4.59 -7.28 3.46
C LEU A 26 -5.37 -8.59 3.44
N ARG A 27 -5.14 -9.44 4.44
CA ARG A 27 -6.01 -10.59 4.69
C ARG A 27 -7.22 -10.16 5.50
N ILE A 28 -8.39 -10.60 5.08
CA ILE A 28 -9.68 -10.26 5.70
C ILE A 28 -10.44 -11.51 6.10
N LYS A 29 -11.13 -11.45 7.25
CA LYS A 29 -11.91 -12.58 7.77
C LYS A 29 -13.20 -12.77 6.99
N ASP A 30 -13.90 -11.68 6.72
CA ASP A 30 -15.24 -11.71 6.14
C ASP A 30 -15.37 -10.69 4.99
N PRO A 31 -15.46 -11.15 3.72
CA PRO A 31 -15.66 -10.26 2.60
C PRO A 31 -17.03 -9.55 2.64
N GLY A 32 -18.04 -10.16 3.26
CA GLY A 32 -19.37 -9.56 3.46
C GLY A 32 -19.37 -8.37 4.41
N ARG A 33 -18.33 -8.22 5.24
CA ARG A 33 -18.12 -7.03 6.09
C ARG A 33 -17.09 -6.07 5.49
N SER A 34 -16.00 -6.60 4.96
CA SER A 34 -14.86 -5.80 4.49
C SER A 34 -15.16 -5.07 3.18
N ILE A 35 -15.83 -5.71 2.23
CA ILE A 35 -16.13 -5.07 0.94
C ILE A 35 -17.07 -3.88 1.13
N PRO A 36 -18.25 -4.00 1.81
CA PRO A 36 -19.11 -2.84 2.05
C PRO A 36 -18.43 -1.74 2.87
N PHE A 37 -17.56 -2.09 3.81
CA PHE A 37 -16.79 -1.09 4.56
C PHE A 37 -15.99 -0.20 3.59
N TYR A 38 -15.19 -0.78 2.70
CA TYR A 38 -14.38 0.00 1.78
C TYR A 38 -15.20 0.64 0.64
N THR A 39 -16.25 -0.02 0.14
CA THR A 39 -17.04 0.52 -0.98
C THR A 39 -18.07 1.55 -0.56
N GLU A 40 -18.81 1.32 0.53
CA GLU A 40 -19.91 2.20 0.96
C GLU A 40 -19.47 3.29 1.93
N LEU A 41 -18.38 3.07 2.67
CA LEU A 41 -17.91 4.03 3.69
C LEU A 41 -16.70 4.83 3.22
N PHE A 42 -15.81 4.24 2.43
CA PHE A 42 -14.60 4.87 1.90
C PHE A 42 -14.64 5.09 0.38
N GLY A 43 -15.79 4.85 -0.26
CA GLY A 43 -16.03 5.20 -1.67
C GLY A 43 -15.13 4.46 -2.67
N MET A 44 -14.54 3.32 -2.29
CA MET A 44 -13.80 2.49 -3.24
C MET A 44 -14.76 1.75 -4.17
N SER A 45 -14.24 1.35 -5.32
CA SER A 45 -14.94 0.52 -6.29
C SER A 45 -14.33 -0.87 -6.30
N LEU A 46 -15.17 -1.91 -6.26
CA LEU A 46 -14.72 -3.29 -6.50
C LEU A 46 -14.42 -3.45 -7.99
N ILE A 47 -13.13 -3.57 -8.32
CA ILE A 47 -12.61 -3.64 -9.69
C ILE A 47 -12.74 -5.05 -10.24
N ASP A 48 -12.19 -6.03 -9.52
CA ASP A 48 -12.16 -7.42 -9.96
C ASP A 48 -12.17 -8.39 -8.76
N THR A 49 -12.49 -9.66 -9.05
CA THR A 49 -12.38 -10.76 -8.09
C THR A 49 -11.74 -11.97 -8.75
N LEU A 50 -10.79 -12.60 -8.07
CA LEU A 50 -10.12 -13.81 -8.56
C LEU A 50 -10.31 -14.95 -7.57
N ASP A 51 -10.94 -16.03 -8.03
CA ASP A 51 -11.33 -17.17 -7.21
C ASP A 51 -10.36 -18.33 -7.43
N PHE A 52 -9.78 -18.85 -6.34
CA PHE A 52 -8.80 -19.95 -6.39
C PHE A 52 -9.24 -21.12 -5.51
N PRO A 53 -10.29 -21.88 -5.89
CA PRO A 53 -10.81 -22.98 -5.06
C PRO A 53 -9.78 -24.07 -4.76
N GLN A 54 -8.87 -24.32 -5.70
CA GLN A 54 -7.78 -25.28 -5.56
C GLN A 54 -6.77 -24.91 -4.46
N TYR A 55 -6.74 -23.63 -4.07
CA TYR A 55 -5.88 -23.10 -3.01
C TYR A 55 -6.67 -22.59 -1.80
N GLY A 56 -8.00 -22.66 -1.83
CA GLY A 56 -8.87 -22.32 -0.69
C GLY A 56 -8.95 -20.82 -0.37
N PHE A 57 -8.77 -19.94 -1.36
CA PHE A 57 -8.87 -18.49 -1.15
C PHE A 57 -9.46 -17.76 -2.36
N LYS A 58 -9.93 -16.53 -2.11
CA LYS A 58 -10.40 -15.59 -3.13
C LYS A 58 -9.85 -14.18 -2.87
N LEU A 59 -9.55 -13.49 -3.95
CA LEU A 59 -9.04 -12.12 -3.96
C LEU A 59 -10.13 -11.16 -4.40
N PHE A 60 -10.16 -9.98 -3.78
CA PHE A 60 -11.01 -8.86 -4.16
C PHE A 60 -10.14 -7.62 -4.33
N PHE A 61 -10.22 -6.97 -5.48
CA PHE A 61 -9.40 -5.79 -5.79
C PHE A 61 -10.27 -4.55 -5.77
N LEU A 62 -9.98 -3.62 -4.86
CA LEU A 62 -10.72 -2.37 -4.73
C LEU A 62 -9.82 -1.19 -5.07
N ALA A 63 -10.35 -0.15 -5.72
CA ALA A 63 -9.58 1.08 -5.97
C ALA A 63 -10.47 2.32 -5.85
N THR A 64 -9.87 3.46 -5.50
CA THR A 64 -10.51 4.76 -5.75
C THR A 64 -10.41 5.05 -7.25
N LEU A 65 -11.54 5.34 -7.90
CA LEU A 65 -11.57 5.65 -9.33
C LEU A 65 -11.70 7.15 -9.59
N PRO A 66 -11.05 7.66 -10.65
CA PRO A 66 -11.33 8.97 -11.19
C PRO A 66 -12.82 9.16 -11.52
N GLU A 67 -13.27 10.42 -11.56
CA GLU A 67 -14.67 10.72 -11.88
C GLU A 67 -15.05 10.25 -13.28
N GLY A 68 -16.21 9.59 -13.39
CA GLY A 68 -16.75 9.16 -14.68
C GLY A 68 -16.16 7.87 -15.26
N GLU A 69 -15.19 7.24 -14.59
CA GLU A 69 -14.72 5.91 -14.93
C GLU A 69 -15.84 4.87 -14.87
N LYS A 70 -15.87 3.98 -15.85
CA LYS A 70 -16.90 2.93 -15.96
C LYS A 70 -16.33 1.61 -15.46
N LEU A 71 -17.01 1.05 -14.48
CA LEU A 71 -16.69 -0.29 -13.98
C LEU A 71 -17.26 -1.35 -14.90
N GLU A 72 -16.41 -2.33 -15.19
CA GLU A 72 -16.83 -3.62 -15.73
C GLU A 72 -17.32 -4.52 -14.58
N LYS A 73 -18.08 -5.56 -14.90
CA LYS A 73 -18.52 -6.54 -13.89
C LYS A 73 -17.29 -7.27 -13.32
N PRO A 74 -17.06 -7.30 -12.00
CA PRO A 74 -15.97 -8.07 -11.40
C PRO A 74 -16.03 -9.56 -11.77
N GLY A 75 -14.87 -10.19 -11.93
CA GLY A 75 -14.74 -11.60 -12.34
C GLY A 75 -14.85 -11.83 -13.85
N THR A 76 -14.95 -10.77 -14.66
CA THR A 76 -14.93 -10.84 -16.13
C THR A 76 -13.55 -10.54 -16.68
N LYS A 77 -13.27 -10.96 -17.92
CA LYS A 77 -11.96 -10.71 -18.55
C LYS A 77 -11.67 -9.21 -18.65
N LYS A 78 -12.69 -8.40 -18.92
CA LYS A 78 -12.54 -6.94 -19.02
C LYS A 78 -12.18 -6.32 -17.68
N ALA A 79 -12.79 -6.76 -16.58
CA ALA A 79 -12.43 -6.33 -15.24
C ALA A 79 -10.96 -6.70 -14.91
N HIS A 80 -10.55 -7.92 -15.28
CA HIS A 80 -9.18 -8.37 -15.12
C HIS A 80 -8.17 -7.54 -15.91
N ASP A 81 -8.43 -7.33 -17.20
CA ASP A 81 -7.58 -6.49 -18.05
C ASP A 81 -7.51 -5.05 -17.51
N TYR A 82 -8.64 -4.53 -17.01
CA TYR A 82 -8.72 -3.19 -16.43
C TYR A 82 -7.92 -3.06 -15.15
N LEU A 83 -7.98 -4.03 -14.22
CA LEU A 83 -7.24 -4.03 -12.95
C LEU A 83 -5.75 -3.70 -13.15
N TRP A 84 -5.12 -4.26 -14.19
CA TRP A 84 -3.69 -4.07 -14.47
C TRP A 84 -3.37 -2.76 -15.20
N SER A 85 -4.37 -1.92 -15.41
CA SER A 85 -4.30 -0.65 -16.15
C SER A 85 -4.95 0.53 -15.42
N ILE A 86 -5.62 0.30 -14.27
CA ILE A 86 -6.29 1.34 -13.46
C ILE A 86 -5.37 2.54 -13.23
N GLU A 87 -5.89 3.71 -12.85
CA GLU A 87 -5.09 4.80 -12.27
C GLU A 87 -5.03 4.65 -10.74
N GLY A 88 -3.87 4.80 -10.09
CA GLY A 88 -3.70 4.60 -8.63
C GLY A 88 -3.14 3.24 -8.15
N THR A 89 -3.70 2.65 -7.11
CA THR A 89 -3.21 1.39 -6.52
C THR A 89 -4.42 0.67 -5.92
N ALA A 90 -4.51 -0.64 -6.13
CA ALA A 90 -5.59 -1.43 -5.57
C ALA A 90 -5.34 -1.77 -4.09
N LEU A 91 -6.39 -1.80 -3.29
CA LEU A 91 -6.43 -2.58 -2.06
C LEU A 91 -6.83 -4.01 -2.45
N GLU A 92 -5.89 -4.95 -2.35
CA GLU A 92 -6.15 -6.38 -2.54
C GLU A 92 -6.57 -6.98 -1.20
N LEU A 93 -7.81 -7.48 -1.14
CA LEU A 93 -8.31 -8.21 0.02
C LEU A 93 -8.26 -9.70 -0.25
N THR A 94 -7.57 -10.44 0.60
CA THR A 94 -7.49 -11.90 0.52
C THR A 94 -8.35 -12.53 1.59
N TRP A 95 -9.36 -13.28 1.15
CA TRP A 95 -10.21 -14.08 2.03
C TRP A 95 -9.86 -15.56 1.87
N ASN A 96 -9.49 -16.21 2.98
CA ASN A 96 -9.31 -17.66 3.04
C ASN A 96 -10.63 -18.32 3.44
N TYR A 97 -11.02 -19.39 2.74
CA TYR A 97 -12.37 -19.95 2.85
C TYR A 97 -12.70 -20.44 4.27
N GLY A 98 -13.92 -20.11 4.71
CA GLY A 98 -14.45 -20.51 6.00
C GLY A 98 -14.04 -19.62 7.17
N THR A 99 -13.10 -18.68 6.99
CA THR A 99 -12.67 -17.77 8.07
C THR A 99 -13.79 -16.87 8.58
N GLU A 100 -14.77 -16.52 7.74
CA GLU A 100 -15.97 -15.75 8.07
C GLU A 100 -16.90 -16.48 9.05
N SER A 101 -16.89 -17.81 9.01
CA SER A 101 -17.73 -18.67 9.84
C SER A 101 -17.04 -19.15 11.12
N ASP A 102 -15.73 -18.94 11.26
CA ASP A 102 -14.98 -19.29 12.46
C ASP A 102 -14.98 -18.12 13.47
N GLU A 103 -15.81 -18.23 14.51
CA GLU A 103 -15.93 -17.21 15.56
C GLU A 103 -14.63 -16.98 16.34
N SER A 104 -13.75 -17.99 16.42
CA SER A 104 -12.49 -17.92 17.16
C SER A 104 -11.33 -17.33 16.33
N PHE A 105 -11.50 -17.29 15.00
CA PHE A 105 -10.47 -16.82 14.09
C PHE A 105 -10.43 -15.29 13.97
N THR A 106 -9.23 -14.74 13.90
CA THR A 106 -8.95 -13.31 13.65
C THR A 106 -7.59 -13.18 12.97
N TYR A 107 -7.47 -12.23 12.05
CA TYR A 107 -6.17 -11.81 11.54
C TYR A 107 -5.50 -10.85 12.51
N HIS A 108 -4.17 -10.75 12.43
CA HIS A 108 -3.39 -9.80 13.20
C HIS A 108 -3.36 -8.44 12.49
N PRO A 109 -4.01 -7.39 13.01
CA PRO A 109 -4.12 -6.10 12.33
C PRO A 109 -2.87 -5.23 12.43
N SER A 110 -1.76 -5.79 12.97
CA SER A 110 -0.50 -5.09 13.22
C SER A 110 -0.57 -4.08 14.38
N ASN A 111 0.47 -3.24 14.51
CA ASN A 111 0.65 -2.19 15.53
C ASN A 111 0.86 -2.66 16.98
N GLU A 112 1.14 -3.94 17.20
CA GLU A 112 1.77 -4.38 18.45
C GLU A 112 3.28 -4.14 18.41
N LYS A 113 3.94 -4.39 19.56
CA LYS A 113 5.39 -4.20 19.68
C LYS A 113 6.14 -5.07 18.66
N GLY A 114 6.94 -4.40 17.83
CA GLY A 114 7.78 -5.03 16.81
C GLY A 114 7.11 -5.16 15.45
N ASP A 115 5.81 -4.89 15.34
CA ASP A 115 5.14 -4.98 14.05
C ASP A 115 5.62 -3.92 13.06
N GLY A 116 5.69 -4.36 11.81
CA GLY A 116 6.13 -3.56 10.69
C GLY A 116 5.02 -2.72 10.09
N PHE A 117 3.95 -3.35 9.61
CA PHE A 117 2.83 -2.65 8.97
C PHE A 117 2.18 -1.63 9.92
N GLY A 118 1.90 -0.43 9.42
CA GLY A 118 1.28 0.65 10.20
C GLY A 118 -0.20 0.75 9.92
N HIS A 119 -0.55 1.23 8.74
CA HIS A 119 -1.93 1.53 8.39
C HIS A 119 -2.06 1.72 6.88
N ILE A 120 -3.31 1.75 6.42
CA ILE A 120 -3.68 2.39 5.16
C ILE A 120 -4.30 3.76 5.47
N ALA A 121 -4.29 4.69 4.51
CA ALA A 121 -4.85 6.02 4.70
C ALA A 121 -5.79 6.43 3.56
N PHE A 122 -6.77 7.27 3.90
CA PHE A 122 -7.61 7.97 2.95
C PHE A 122 -7.53 9.48 3.18
N ASN A 123 -7.34 10.21 2.09
CA ASN A 123 -7.49 11.65 2.10
C ASN A 123 -8.97 12.02 1.96
N VAL A 124 -9.39 13.06 2.68
CA VAL A 124 -10.75 13.62 2.66
C VAL A 124 -10.74 15.13 2.65
N ASP A 125 -11.86 15.72 2.26
CA ASP A 125 -12.06 17.17 2.29
C ASP A 125 -12.21 17.70 3.72
N ASP A 126 -12.94 16.99 4.57
CA ASP A 126 -13.15 17.32 5.98
C ASP A 126 -13.07 16.06 6.86
N VAL A 127 -12.04 16.02 7.72
CA VAL A 127 -11.79 14.89 8.62
C VAL A 127 -12.87 14.76 9.70
N TYR A 128 -13.42 15.87 10.19
CA TYR A 128 -14.41 15.84 11.26
C TYR A 128 -15.75 15.35 10.75
N GLU A 129 -16.18 15.87 9.59
CA GLU A 129 -17.40 15.42 8.92
C GLU A 129 -17.30 13.94 8.56
N ALA A 130 -16.17 13.52 7.95
CA ALA A 130 -15.93 12.12 7.62
C ALA A 130 -16.04 11.22 8.86
N CYS A 131 -15.41 11.61 9.97
CA CYS A 131 -15.46 10.84 11.21
C CYS A 131 -16.87 10.76 11.81
N GLU A 132 -17.63 11.86 11.77
CA GLU A 132 -19.02 11.88 12.24
C GLU A 132 -19.89 10.91 11.43
N GLN A 133 -19.79 10.95 10.09
CA GLN A 133 -20.54 10.03 9.22
C GLN A 133 -20.16 8.57 9.45
N LEU A 134 -18.87 8.28 9.63
CA LEU A 134 -18.38 6.93 9.93
C LEU A 134 -18.88 6.44 11.29
N GLU A 135 -18.84 7.29 12.32
CA GLU A 135 -19.36 6.96 13.66
C GLU A 135 -20.88 6.69 13.64
N GLN A 136 -21.66 7.49 12.90
CA GLN A 136 -23.10 7.26 12.71
C GLN A 136 -23.39 5.91 12.04
N LYS A 137 -22.46 5.42 11.22
CA LYS A 137 -22.52 4.09 10.57
C LYS A 137 -21.88 2.98 11.42
N GLY A 138 -21.52 3.26 12.67
CA GLY A 138 -21.03 2.28 13.64
C GLY A 138 -19.53 1.97 13.55
N VAL A 139 -18.75 2.74 12.80
CA VAL A 139 -17.29 2.56 12.72
C VAL A 139 -16.64 2.94 14.05
N SER A 140 -15.79 2.07 14.55
CA SER A 140 -15.00 2.30 15.77
C SER A 140 -13.69 3.00 15.43
N PHE A 141 -13.15 3.76 16.39
CA PHE A 141 -11.92 4.54 16.21
C PHE A 141 -10.85 4.12 17.21
N LYS A 142 -9.61 3.98 16.72
CA LYS A 142 -8.42 3.96 17.57
C LYS A 142 -8.14 5.33 18.17
N LYS A 143 -8.44 6.38 17.40
CA LYS A 143 -8.22 7.78 17.71
C LYS A 143 -9.15 8.66 16.87
N LYS A 144 -9.89 9.55 17.52
CA LYS A 144 -10.71 10.60 16.86
C LYS A 144 -9.89 11.87 16.53
N PRO A 145 -10.40 12.77 15.66
CA PRO A 145 -9.67 13.98 15.24
C PRO A 145 -9.22 14.89 16.38
N ASP A 146 -9.99 14.92 17.47
CA ASP A 146 -9.76 15.73 18.67
C ASP A 146 -9.05 14.98 19.80
N GLU A 147 -8.53 13.78 19.57
CA GLU A 147 -7.84 12.98 20.59
C GLU A 147 -6.32 13.04 20.44
N GLY A 148 -5.59 12.79 21.53
CA GLY A 148 -4.12 12.77 21.53
C GLY A 148 -3.46 14.14 21.26
N ARG A 149 -2.15 14.12 20.99
CA ARG A 149 -1.35 15.33 20.75
C ARG A 149 -1.55 15.93 19.36
N MET A 150 -1.66 15.08 18.34
CA MET A 150 -1.83 15.50 16.95
C MET A 150 -3.32 15.62 16.63
N LYS A 151 -3.80 16.84 16.39
CA LYS A 151 -5.20 17.13 16.03
C LYS A 151 -5.40 17.14 14.52
N GLY A 152 -6.64 16.97 14.08
CA GLY A 152 -7.02 17.10 12.65
C GLY A 152 -6.74 15.88 11.78
N LEU A 153 -6.52 14.71 12.39
CA LEU A 153 -6.50 13.40 11.74
C LEU A 153 -7.09 12.35 12.67
N ALA A 154 -7.64 11.28 12.10
CA ALA A 154 -8.21 10.15 12.85
C ALA A 154 -7.66 8.81 12.37
N PHE A 155 -7.82 7.78 13.21
CA PHE A 155 -7.60 6.39 12.86
C PHE A 155 -8.87 5.59 13.16
N ALA A 156 -9.58 5.19 12.11
CA ALA A 156 -10.70 4.26 12.18
C ALA A 156 -10.17 2.81 12.22
N TYR A 157 -10.99 1.90 12.73
CA TYR A 157 -10.78 0.47 12.59
C TYR A 157 -11.61 -0.06 11.43
N ASP A 158 -10.98 -0.85 10.57
CA ASP A 158 -11.70 -1.69 9.62
C ASP A 158 -12.31 -2.93 10.31
N PRO A 159 -13.10 -3.76 9.62
CA PRO A 159 -13.77 -4.91 10.21
C PRO A 159 -12.86 -5.97 10.85
N ASP A 160 -11.59 -6.02 10.43
CA ASP A 160 -10.54 -6.91 10.93
C ASP A 160 -9.60 -6.20 11.94
N GLY A 161 -9.82 -4.91 12.19
CA GLY A 161 -9.09 -4.11 13.17
C GLY A 161 -7.86 -3.38 12.60
N TYR A 162 -7.62 -3.44 11.29
CA TYR A 162 -6.56 -2.64 10.68
C TYR A 162 -6.85 -1.16 10.85
N TRP A 163 -5.78 -0.38 11.02
CA TRP A 163 -5.90 1.06 11.17
C TRP A 163 -6.09 1.70 9.80
N VAL A 164 -7.12 2.53 9.69
CA VAL A 164 -7.41 3.36 8.52
C VAL A 164 -7.27 4.82 8.92
N GLU A 165 -6.18 5.46 8.50
CA GLU A 165 -5.95 6.87 8.75
C GLU A 165 -6.87 7.72 7.86
N ILE A 166 -7.43 8.79 8.44
CA ILE A 166 -8.26 9.76 7.74
C ILE A 166 -7.57 11.11 7.85
N VAL A 167 -7.12 11.65 6.72
CA VAL A 167 -6.26 12.83 6.65
C VAL A 167 -6.88 13.89 5.73
N LYS A 168 -6.73 15.15 6.09
CA LYS A 168 -7.28 16.26 5.31
C LYS A 168 -6.46 16.55 4.05
N ARG A 169 -7.12 16.79 2.93
CA ARG A 169 -6.55 17.40 1.72
C ARG A 169 -6.19 18.87 1.95
N ASN A 170 -5.17 19.35 1.25
CA ASN A 170 -4.83 20.78 1.27
C ASN A 170 -5.89 21.64 0.56
N GLU A 171 -6.44 21.15 -0.56
CA GLU A 171 -7.48 21.83 -1.33
C GLU A 171 -8.74 20.95 -1.46
N PRO A 172 -9.73 21.12 -0.56
CA PRO A 172 -11.01 20.41 -0.64
C PRO A 172 -11.74 20.60 -1.98
N GLY A 173 -12.39 19.55 -2.48
CA GLY A 173 -13.22 19.57 -3.69
C GLY A 173 -12.46 19.54 -5.02
N LYS A 174 -11.13 19.41 -5.01
CA LYS A 174 -10.32 19.28 -6.24
C LYS A 174 -10.22 17.86 -6.78
N ILE A 175 -10.29 16.86 -5.90
CA ILE A 175 -10.41 15.44 -6.26
C ILE A 175 -11.87 15.08 -6.08
N ALA A 176 -12.53 14.64 -7.16
CA ALA A 176 -13.97 14.45 -7.15
C ALA A 176 -14.44 13.37 -6.15
N PRO A 177 -13.78 12.19 -6.02
CA PRO A 177 -14.09 11.29 -4.92
C PRO A 177 -13.86 11.94 -3.55
N TYR A 178 -14.87 11.93 -2.68
CA TYR A 178 -14.74 12.51 -1.33
C TYR A 178 -13.62 11.85 -0.52
N TYR A 179 -13.48 10.52 -0.63
CA TYR A 179 -12.35 9.74 -0.12
C TYR A 179 -11.44 9.34 -1.29
N ASN A 180 -10.11 9.42 -1.11
CA ASN A 180 -9.18 8.72 -2.00
C ASN A 180 -8.09 7.99 -1.23
N PHE A 181 -7.84 6.73 -1.60
CA PHE A 181 -6.80 5.90 -1.01
C PHE A 181 -5.44 6.56 -1.22
N SER A 182 -4.77 6.94 -0.13
CA SER A 182 -3.68 7.90 -0.18
C SER A 182 -2.35 7.37 0.35
N GLN A 183 -2.34 6.36 1.23
CA GLN A 183 -1.09 5.85 1.79
C GLN A 183 -1.17 4.38 2.18
N THR A 184 -0.04 3.70 2.04
CA THR A 184 0.28 2.47 2.76
C THR A 184 1.51 2.75 3.60
N MET A 185 1.39 2.59 4.92
CA MET A 185 2.47 2.86 5.86
C MET A 185 3.13 1.57 6.35
N MET A 186 4.46 1.51 6.25
CA MET A 186 5.27 0.43 6.80
C MET A 186 6.43 0.99 7.61
N ARG A 187 6.79 0.32 8.70
CA ARG A 187 8.00 0.64 9.45
C ARG A 187 9.21 -0.04 8.81
N ILE A 188 10.31 0.68 8.74
CA ILE A 188 11.58 0.19 8.20
C ILE A 188 12.70 0.37 9.23
N LYS A 189 13.65 -0.55 9.19
CA LYS A 189 14.80 -0.54 10.08
C LYS A 189 15.83 0.51 9.70
N ASP A 190 16.11 0.65 8.40
CA ASP A 190 17.22 1.46 7.90
C ASP A 190 16.86 2.14 6.56
N PRO A 191 16.59 3.46 6.55
CA PRO A 191 16.24 4.18 5.34
C PRO A 191 17.35 4.16 4.29
N ALA A 192 18.61 4.01 4.67
CA ALA A 192 19.72 3.93 3.72
C ALA A 192 19.72 2.63 2.90
N LYS A 193 18.93 1.62 3.31
CA LYS A 193 18.72 0.37 2.59
C LYS A 193 17.36 0.33 1.90
N SER A 194 16.31 0.74 2.61
CA SER A 194 14.93 0.64 2.12
C SER A 194 14.63 1.66 1.02
N ILE A 195 15.15 2.89 1.10
CA ILE A 195 14.92 3.89 0.04
C ILE A 195 15.51 3.44 -1.30
N PRO A 196 16.81 3.08 -1.41
CA PRO A 196 17.37 2.60 -2.69
C PRO A 196 16.67 1.37 -3.26
N PHE A 197 16.17 0.48 -2.38
CA PHE A 197 15.38 -0.67 -2.83
C PHE A 197 14.10 -0.22 -3.55
N TYR A 198 13.31 0.67 -2.95
CA TYR A 198 12.07 1.15 -3.57
C TYR A 198 12.33 2.09 -4.75
N GLU A 199 13.42 2.86 -4.74
CA GLU A 199 13.84 3.66 -5.91
C GLU A 199 14.18 2.76 -7.11
N SER A 200 14.78 1.59 -6.89
CA SER A 200 14.99 0.61 -7.96
C SER A 200 13.69 0.04 -8.53
N LEU A 201 12.60 0.10 -7.75
CA LEU A 201 11.24 -0.21 -8.17
C LEU A 201 10.48 1.02 -8.71
N GLY A 202 11.20 2.08 -9.06
CA GLY A 202 10.69 3.29 -9.68
C GLY A 202 9.84 4.13 -8.74
N MET A 203 10.12 4.10 -7.44
CA MET A 203 9.56 5.04 -6.48
C MET A 203 10.48 6.26 -6.33
N THR A 204 9.94 7.39 -5.89
CA THR A 204 10.68 8.61 -5.64
C THR A 204 10.27 9.20 -4.31
N VAL A 205 11.23 9.53 -3.44
CA VAL A 205 10.95 10.24 -2.20
C VAL A 205 10.49 11.66 -2.53
N VAL A 206 9.25 12.00 -2.20
CA VAL A 206 8.66 13.33 -2.46
C VAL A 206 8.58 14.20 -1.20
N ARG A 207 8.74 13.59 -0.03
CA ARG A 207 8.78 14.27 1.26
C ARG A 207 9.50 13.39 2.27
N ALA A 208 10.36 13.97 3.11
CA ALA A 208 10.77 13.34 4.35
C ALA A 208 10.61 14.31 5.51
N LYS A 209 10.23 13.78 6.67
CA LYS A 209 9.98 14.56 7.86
C LYS A 209 10.56 13.88 9.08
N ASP A 210 11.46 14.57 9.76
CA ASP A 210 12.00 14.20 11.06
C ASP A 210 11.12 14.76 12.19
N TYR A 211 10.75 13.91 13.14
CA TYR A 211 9.95 14.24 14.32
C TYR A 211 10.76 14.15 15.64
N GLY A 212 12.05 13.85 15.56
CA GLY A 212 13.01 13.79 16.66
C GLY A 212 13.40 12.37 17.04
N ASP A 213 12.43 11.50 17.31
CA ASP A 213 12.62 10.07 17.65
C ASP A 213 12.32 9.12 16.49
N PHE A 214 11.65 9.61 15.45
CA PHE A 214 11.41 8.89 14.20
C PHE A 214 11.36 9.86 13.02
N SER A 215 11.53 9.30 11.81
CA SER A 215 11.35 10.01 10.54
C SER A 215 10.36 9.27 9.64
N ASN A 216 9.58 10.02 8.88
CA ASN A 216 8.75 9.47 7.81
C ASN A 216 9.32 9.85 6.45
N PHE A 217 9.28 8.92 5.51
CA PHE A 217 9.65 9.11 4.11
C PHE A 217 8.44 8.74 3.24
N PHE A 218 7.99 9.65 2.40
CA PHE A 218 6.84 9.43 1.52
C PHE A 218 7.34 9.23 0.10
N LEU A 219 7.06 8.05 -0.46
CA LEU A 219 7.53 7.64 -1.77
C LEU A 219 6.37 7.51 -2.75
N VAL A 220 6.50 8.12 -3.92
CA VAL A 220 5.50 8.11 -4.99
C VAL A 220 6.02 7.30 -6.17
N SER A 221 5.16 6.50 -6.79
CA SER A 221 5.51 5.83 -8.05
C SER A 221 5.84 6.86 -9.13
N SER A 222 6.89 6.62 -9.92
CA SER A 222 7.35 7.48 -11.01
C SER A 222 6.24 7.90 -11.98
N ALA A 223 5.21 7.07 -12.15
CA ALA A 223 4.04 7.39 -12.97
C ALA A 223 3.20 8.58 -12.45
N ASN A 224 3.32 8.88 -11.15
CA ASN A 224 2.55 9.92 -10.45
C ASN A 224 3.45 11.08 -9.95
N VAL A 225 4.74 11.08 -10.29
CA VAL A 225 5.68 12.15 -9.96
C VAL A 225 5.54 13.27 -11.00
N ASP A 226 5.43 14.53 -10.55
CA ASP A 226 5.50 15.68 -11.45
C ASP A 226 6.98 15.95 -11.80
N PRO A 227 7.42 15.68 -13.03
CA PRO A 227 8.84 15.81 -13.39
C PRO A 227 9.32 17.26 -13.44
N SER A 228 8.41 18.25 -13.38
CA SER A 228 8.77 19.66 -13.34
C SER A 228 9.14 20.16 -11.93
N VAL A 229 8.93 19.33 -10.92
CA VAL A 229 9.13 19.68 -9.51
C VAL A 229 10.40 19.01 -8.98
N ASP A 230 11.32 19.82 -8.48
CA ASP A 230 12.43 19.32 -7.66
C ASP A 230 11.95 19.12 -6.22
N TYR A 231 11.43 17.92 -5.94
CA TYR A 231 10.91 17.56 -4.61
C TYR A 231 11.96 17.68 -3.50
N SER A 232 13.26 17.55 -3.83
CA SER A 232 14.34 17.67 -2.84
C SER A 232 14.57 19.10 -2.37
N SER A 233 14.05 20.07 -3.12
CA SER A 233 14.18 21.51 -2.83
C SER A 233 12.97 22.09 -2.08
N LEU A 234 11.87 21.36 -2.00
CA LEU A 234 10.64 21.81 -1.36
C LEU A 234 10.82 21.90 0.16
N ASP A 235 10.17 22.90 0.77
CA ASP A 235 9.98 22.88 2.20
C ASP A 235 8.90 21.85 2.62
N ASP A 236 8.82 21.55 3.92
CA ASP A 236 7.89 20.54 4.43
C ASP A 236 6.42 20.91 4.21
N ALA A 237 6.07 22.20 4.24
CA ALA A 237 4.70 22.65 4.05
C ALA A 237 4.28 22.50 2.58
N GLU A 238 5.14 22.89 1.64
CA GLU A 238 4.95 22.70 0.20
C GLU A 238 4.88 21.23 -0.17
N ALA A 239 5.81 20.41 0.33
CA ALA A 239 5.82 18.97 0.09
C ALA A 239 4.56 18.30 0.64
N LYS A 240 4.14 18.66 1.86
CA LYS A 240 2.90 18.16 2.48
C LYS A 240 1.66 18.56 1.69
N ALA A 241 1.58 19.82 1.25
CA ALA A 241 0.45 20.31 0.47
C ALA A 241 0.30 19.50 -0.82
N ARG A 242 1.40 19.30 -1.57
CA ARG A 242 1.42 18.47 -2.78
C ARG A 242 1.05 17.02 -2.51
N LEU A 243 1.65 16.41 -1.50
CA LEU A 243 1.38 15.02 -1.10
C LEU A 243 -0.11 14.79 -0.83
N SER A 244 -0.76 15.71 -0.11
CA SER A 244 -2.18 15.62 0.23
C SER A 244 -3.14 15.79 -0.96
N MET A 245 -2.61 16.18 -2.13
CA MET A 245 -3.35 16.37 -3.38
C MET A 245 -3.06 15.28 -4.42
N LEU A 246 -2.27 14.26 -4.09
CA LEU A 246 -2.07 13.12 -4.98
C LEU A 246 -3.33 12.25 -5.02
N PHE A 247 -3.68 11.81 -6.23
CA PHE A 247 -4.82 10.93 -6.44
C PHE A 247 -4.50 9.49 -6.01
N GLY A 248 -3.38 8.94 -6.48
CA GLY A 248 -2.90 7.62 -6.11
C GLY A 248 -2.13 7.62 -4.78
N PRO A 249 -2.06 6.47 -4.09
CA PRO A 249 -1.42 6.41 -2.80
C PRO A 249 0.11 6.46 -2.89
N VAL A 250 0.71 6.85 -1.77
CA VAL A 250 2.16 6.79 -1.55
C VAL A 250 2.52 5.60 -0.67
N LEU A 251 3.78 5.20 -0.75
CA LEU A 251 4.38 4.36 0.28
C LEU A 251 4.98 5.27 1.36
N GLU A 252 4.41 5.22 2.56
CA GLU A 252 4.98 5.89 3.73
C GLU A 252 5.89 4.92 4.48
N LEU A 253 7.17 5.25 4.59
CA LEU A 253 8.15 4.50 5.36
C LEU A 253 8.45 5.23 6.65
N THR A 254 8.16 4.59 7.79
CA THR A 254 8.46 5.13 9.12
C THR A 254 9.72 4.49 9.67
N HIS A 255 10.74 5.28 9.95
CA HIS A 255 11.99 4.84 10.57
C HIS A 255 12.06 5.35 12.01
N ASN A 256 12.07 4.43 12.98
CA ASN A 256 12.31 4.79 14.38
C ASN A 256 13.83 4.86 14.61
N HIS A 257 14.34 6.00 15.06
CA HIS A 257 15.78 6.21 15.07
C HIS A 257 16.50 5.26 16.04
N GLY A 258 17.63 4.72 15.60
CA GLY A 258 18.44 3.77 16.35
C GLY A 258 18.22 2.32 15.94
N THR A 259 17.11 1.98 15.27
CA THR A 259 16.88 0.61 14.77
C THR A 259 17.93 0.19 13.74
N GLU A 260 18.45 1.13 12.95
CA GLU A 260 19.47 0.92 11.94
C GLU A 260 20.82 0.49 12.53
N LYS A 261 21.03 0.74 13.83
CA LYS A 261 22.28 0.41 14.56
C LYS A 261 22.18 -0.86 15.40
N ASP A 262 20.98 -1.45 15.50
CA ASP A 262 20.74 -2.67 16.24
C ASP A 262 20.65 -3.85 15.27
N ASP A 263 21.72 -4.63 15.15
CA ASP A 263 21.78 -5.81 14.28
C ASP A 263 20.72 -6.87 14.64
N SER A 264 20.28 -6.92 15.90
CA SER A 264 19.27 -7.87 16.37
C SER A 264 17.83 -7.41 16.11
N PHE A 265 17.64 -6.12 15.87
CA PHE A 265 16.32 -5.54 15.61
C PHE A 265 15.79 -5.99 14.24
N LYS A 266 14.51 -6.38 14.22
CA LYS A 266 13.74 -6.64 13.01
C LYS A 266 12.27 -6.29 13.24
N HIS A 267 11.61 -5.85 12.19
CA HIS A 267 10.16 -5.75 12.17
C HIS A 267 9.54 -7.12 11.87
N PHE A 268 8.31 -7.34 12.36
CA PHE A 268 7.45 -8.39 11.84
C PHE A 268 6.77 -7.91 10.57
N ASN A 269 6.85 -8.69 9.50
CA ASN A 269 6.40 -8.29 8.17
C ASN A 269 4.93 -8.65 7.88
N GLY A 270 4.21 -9.23 8.85
CA GLY A 270 2.80 -9.59 8.74
C GLY A 270 2.56 -10.97 8.11
N ASN A 271 3.60 -11.77 7.91
CA ASN A 271 3.51 -13.13 7.36
C ASN A 271 4.06 -14.20 8.31
N GLU A 272 4.56 -13.82 9.48
CA GLU A 272 4.95 -14.76 10.53
C GLU A 272 3.74 -15.46 11.15
N GLU A 273 3.98 -16.64 11.72
CA GLU A 273 2.96 -17.39 12.45
C GLU A 273 2.43 -16.59 13.64
N GLY A 274 1.10 -16.45 13.72
CA GLY A 274 0.41 -15.66 14.73
C GLY A 274 0.40 -14.16 14.46
N ARG A 275 1.02 -13.69 13.37
CA ARG A 275 1.04 -12.29 12.95
C ARG A 275 0.49 -12.08 11.53
N GLN A 276 -0.19 -13.08 10.98
CA GLN A 276 -0.72 -13.01 9.63
C GLN A 276 -1.81 -11.93 9.54
N GLY A 277 -1.60 -10.96 8.64
CA GLY A 277 -2.57 -9.91 8.36
C GLY A 277 -2.21 -9.22 7.05
N PHE A 278 -1.39 -8.17 7.15
CA PHE A 278 -0.73 -7.58 5.98
C PHE A 278 0.06 -8.64 5.20
N GLY A 279 -0.18 -8.73 3.89
CA GLY A 279 0.44 -9.74 3.04
C GLY A 279 1.68 -9.22 2.33
N HIS A 280 1.50 -8.21 1.49
CA HIS A 280 2.54 -7.68 0.61
C HIS A 280 2.11 -6.33 0.00
N ILE A 281 3.07 -5.65 -0.61
CA ILE A 281 2.80 -4.65 -1.65
C ILE A 281 3.22 -5.20 -3.01
N GLY A 282 2.49 -4.84 -4.05
CA GLY A 282 2.76 -5.29 -5.41
C GLY A 282 3.20 -4.15 -6.32
N PHE A 283 4.06 -4.46 -7.29
CA PHE A 283 4.54 -3.55 -8.32
C PHE A 283 4.30 -4.14 -9.71
N LEU A 284 3.71 -3.32 -10.59
CA LEU A 284 3.65 -3.60 -12.02
C LEU A 284 4.96 -3.14 -12.67
N VAL A 285 5.55 -4.05 -13.44
CA VAL A 285 6.79 -3.85 -14.15
C VAL A 285 6.66 -4.28 -15.60
N ASP A 286 7.42 -3.67 -16.50
CA ASP A 286 7.38 -4.05 -17.92
C ASP A 286 8.10 -5.39 -18.17
N ASP A 287 9.16 -5.66 -17.38
CA ASP A 287 9.93 -6.91 -17.41
C ASP A 287 10.24 -7.40 -16.00
N VAL A 288 9.59 -8.51 -15.62
CA VAL A 288 9.74 -9.15 -14.30
C VAL A 288 11.17 -9.66 -14.08
N TYR A 289 11.83 -10.19 -15.11
CA TYR A 289 13.16 -10.76 -14.98
C TYR A 289 14.21 -9.66 -14.80
N ALA A 290 14.12 -8.59 -15.59
CA ALA A 290 15.01 -7.44 -15.44
C ALA A 290 14.87 -6.78 -14.06
N ALA A 291 13.63 -6.58 -13.58
CA ALA A 291 13.38 -6.06 -12.23
C ALA A 291 13.97 -6.98 -11.15
N CYS A 292 13.85 -8.30 -11.31
CA CYS A 292 14.46 -9.25 -10.38
C CYS A 292 16.00 -9.21 -10.42
N ASP A 293 16.61 -9.04 -11.59
CA ASP A 293 18.07 -8.89 -11.71
C ASP A 293 18.57 -7.64 -11.00
N ASP A 294 17.84 -6.53 -11.09
CA ASP A 294 18.19 -5.29 -10.38
C ASP A 294 18.09 -5.45 -8.86
N ILE A 295 17.05 -6.14 -8.37
CA ILE A 295 16.92 -6.51 -6.95
C ILE A 295 18.10 -7.40 -6.49
N ARG A 296 18.53 -8.37 -7.30
CA ARG A 296 19.70 -9.22 -6.98
C ARG A 296 20.99 -8.41 -6.90
N LYS A 297 21.19 -7.43 -7.79
CA LYS A 297 22.36 -6.54 -7.76
C LYS A 297 22.41 -5.70 -6.48
N LEU A 298 21.26 -5.37 -5.91
CA LEU A 298 21.15 -4.70 -4.60
C LEU A 298 21.40 -5.65 -3.41
N GLY A 299 21.49 -6.98 -3.65
CA GLY A 299 21.80 -7.98 -2.64
C GLY A 299 20.59 -8.56 -1.92
N TYR A 300 19.37 -8.36 -2.44
CA TYR A 300 18.15 -8.86 -1.82
C TYR A 300 17.65 -10.16 -2.46
N GLY A 301 16.97 -10.97 -1.65
CA GLY A 301 16.51 -12.30 -2.00
C GLY A 301 15.03 -12.37 -2.38
N PHE A 302 14.57 -13.59 -2.63
CA PHE A 302 13.20 -13.87 -3.07
C PHE A 302 12.60 -14.98 -2.22
N ARG A 303 11.33 -14.80 -1.83
CA ARG A 303 10.47 -15.89 -1.37
C ARG A 303 10.07 -16.80 -2.52
N LYS A 304 9.87 -16.23 -3.70
CA LYS A 304 9.57 -16.94 -4.95
C LYS A 304 10.23 -16.23 -6.12
N GLU A 305 11.02 -16.96 -6.87
CA GLU A 305 11.64 -16.48 -8.12
C GLU A 305 10.61 -16.44 -9.29
N PRO A 306 10.85 -15.66 -10.36
CA PRO A 306 10.00 -15.61 -11.56
C PRO A 306 9.65 -16.99 -12.11
N ASP A 307 10.64 -17.89 -12.12
CA ASP A 307 10.51 -19.27 -12.58
C ASP A 307 10.32 -20.28 -11.44
N GLY A 308 10.08 -19.83 -10.21
CA GLY A 308 9.80 -20.69 -9.07
C GLY A 308 8.35 -21.20 -9.05
N GLY A 309 8.14 -22.46 -8.67
CA GLY A 309 6.79 -23.04 -8.50
C GLY A 309 6.04 -23.29 -9.82
N SER A 310 4.73 -23.50 -9.74
CA SER A 310 3.85 -23.77 -10.90
C SER A 310 3.52 -22.50 -11.70
N MET A 311 3.40 -21.35 -11.04
CA MET A 311 3.08 -20.07 -11.67
C MET A 311 4.35 -19.33 -12.08
N LYS A 312 4.52 -19.13 -13.39
CA LYS A 312 5.69 -18.46 -13.99
C LYS A 312 5.38 -17.00 -14.30
N GLY A 313 6.41 -16.18 -14.45
CA GLY A 313 6.26 -14.78 -14.86
C GLY A 313 5.86 -13.81 -13.75
N LEU A 314 6.00 -14.22 -12.48
CA LEU A 314 5.89 -13.36 -11.30
C LEU A 314 6.90 -13.75 -10.24
N ALA A 315 7.33 -12.78 -9.44
CA ALA A 315 8.20 -13.01 -8.30
C ALA A 315 7.64 -12.42 -7.01
N PHE A 316 8.08 -12.96 -5.89
CA PHE A 316 7.95 -12.34 -4.57
C PHE A 316 9.35 -12.09 -4.04
N ALA A 317 9.84 -10.85 -4.19
CA ALA A 317 11.07 -10.38 -3.59
C ALA A 317 10.87 -10.14 -2.09
N LEU A 318 11.98 -10.09 -1.36
CA LEU A 318 12.02 -9.60 0.01
C LEU A 318 12.71 -8.24 0.00
N ASP A 319 12.07 -7.23 0.59
CA ASP A 319 12.73 -5.95 0.83
C ASP A 319 13.78 -6.07 1.96
N PRO A 320 14.50 -4.99 2.32
CA PRO A 320 15.54 -5.05 3.35
C PRO A 320 15.05 -5.42 4.75
N ASP A 321 13.77 -5.20 5.02
CA ASP A 321 13.10 -5.52 6.28
C ASP A 321 12.37 -6.88 6.24
N GLY A 322 12.40 -7.55 5.08
CA GLY A 322 11.80 -8.85 4.84
C GLY A 322 10.33 -8.80 4.46
N TYR A 323 9.75 -7.64 4.15
CA TYR A 323 8.42 -7.55 3.57
C TYR A 323 8.38 -8.23 2.22
N SER A 324 7.28 -8.93 1.95
CA SER A 324 7.06 -9.55 0.66
C SER A 324 6.68 -8.47 -0.36
N ILE A 325 7.38 -8.44 -1.48
CA ILE A 325 7.17 -7.50 -2.58
C ILE A 325 6.84 -8.29 -3.84
N GLU A 326 5.59 -8.19 -4.29
CA GLU A 326 5.16 -8.89 -5.49
C GLU A 326 5.56 -8.12 -6.74
N ILE A 327 6.26 -8.77 -7.67
CA ILE A 327 6.71 -8.20 -8.94
C ILE A 327 5.92 -8.88 -10.06
N ILE A 328 5.07 -8.10 -10.73
CA ILE A 328 4.09 -8.59 -11.71
C ILE A 328 4.28 -7.85 -13.02
N LYS A 329 4.12 -8.56 -14.14
CA LYS A 329 4.16 -7.93 -15.45
C LYS A 329 2.95 -7.01 -15.67
N ARG A 330 3.16 -5.85 -16.29
CA ARG A 330 2.08 -5.00 -16.82
C ARG A 330 1.19 -5.80 -17.78
N GLY A 331 -0.13 -5.60 -17.66
CA GLY A 331 -1.13 -6.41 -18.36
C GLY A 331 -1.49 -7.71 -17.64
N GLY A 332 -0.93 -7.93 -16.45
CA GLY A 332 -1.25 -9.07 -15.61
C GLY A 332 -0.48 -10.33 -15.97
N ILE A 333 -0.92 -11.44 -15.38
CA ILE A 333 -0.42 -12.78 -15.64
C ILE A 333 -1.58 -13.56 -16.22
N ASP A 334 -1.31 -14.35 -17.25
CA ASP A 334 -2.29 -15.28 -17.74
C ASP A 334 -2.44 -16.41 -16.70
N PHE A 335 -3.40 -16.26 -15.79
CA PHE A 335 -3.67 -17.23 -14.73
C PHE A 335 -4.43 -18.43 -15.30
N GLY A 336 -3.91 -19.12 -16.32
CA GLY A 336 -4.46 -20.34 -16.95
C GLY A 336 -5.90 -20.71 -16.57
N ASP A 337 -6.05 -21.61 -15.58
CA ASP A 337 -7.34 -22.20 -15.14
C ASP A 337 -8.22 -21.31 -14.23
N VAL A 338 -7.93 -20.01 -14.07
CA VAL A 338 -8.81 -19.11 -13.32
C VAL A 338 -10.13 -18.99 -14.07
N LYS A 339 -11.23 -19.34 -13.39
CA LYS A 339 -12.58 -19.16 -13.92
C LYS A 339 -12.89 -17.68 -13.99
N VAL A 340 -12.59 -17.09 -15.13
CA VAL A 340 -13.13 -15.81 -15.54
C VAL A 340 -14.48 -16.11 -16.19
N GLU A 341 -15.58 -15.52 -15.70
CA GLU A 341 -16.86 -15.63 -16.40
C GLU A 341 -16.74 -14.83 -17.72
N GLU A 342 -17.08 -15.45 -18.86
CA GLU A 342 -17.10 -14.80 -20.18
C GLU A 342 -18.09 -13.62 -20.25
#